data_AF-A0A2S7JDJ8-F1
#
_entry.id   AF-A0A2S7JDJ8-F1
#
_cell.length_a   1.000
_cell.length_b   1.000
_cell.length_c   1.000
_cell.angle_alpha   90.00
_cell.angle_beta   90.00
_cell.angle_gamma   90.00
#
_symmetry.space_group_name_H-M   'P 1'
#
loop_
_entity.id
_entity.type
_entity.pdbx_description
1 polymer ?
#
loop_
_entity_poly.entity_id
_entity_poly.type
_entity_poly.pdbx_seq_one_letter_code
_entity_poly.pdbx_strand_id
1 'polypeptide(L)'
;MGRDYPRPDAFASFVAVSIVVFREKKMKRILVASLIAACSLVSHAAAPSQQSIELLLNLVQVEKMMDSVRPQIQGLMKSSMEQALAGKKPTAEEQKVLDRYVARSSEIMGETLTPELMKSINLQLYSKYFTQEEVDGMIAFYQSPTGQSMIAKMPQVMQGVMAAMPALLSPMMEKMRMASEQLANDLRALQKKPGKAGN
;
A
#
# COMPACT_ATOMS: atom_id res chain seq x y z
N MET A 1 -20.48 -45.68 86.15
CA MET A 1 -19.55 -46.08 85.07
C MET A 1 -20.42 -46.43 83.86
N GLY A 2 -20.66 -45.55 82.90
CA GLY A 2 -19.67 -44.86 82.05
C GLY A 2 -19.45 -45.70 80.79
N ARG A 3 -20.38 -45.64 79.81
CA ARG A 3 -20.15 -46.13 78.46
C ARG A 3 -20.60 -45.08 77.44
N ASP A 4 -19.61 -44.61 76.70
CA ASP A 4 -19.69 -43.81 75.49
C ASP A 4 -20.58 -44.49 74.43
N TYR A 5 -21.40 -43.67 73.77
CA TYR A 5 -21.80 -43.87 72.37
C TYR A 5 -21.79 -42.51 71.65
N PRO A 6 -21.44 -42.48 70.35
CA PRO A 6 -20.88 -41.31 69.71
C PRO A 6 -21.94 -40.36 69.16
N ARG A 7 -21.52 -39.10 69.07
CA ARG A 7 -22.20 -37.91 68.56
C ARG A 7 -22.61 -38.01 67.07
N PRO A 8 -23.86 -37.64 66.67
CA PRO A 8 -24.35 -37.77 65.28
C PRO A 8 -23.81 -36.73 64.27
N ASP A 9 -22.94 -35.83 64.68
CA ASP A 9 -22.66 -34.56 63.99
C ASP A 9 -21.55 -34.64 62.92
N ALA A 10 -20.76 -35.72 62.87
CA ALA A 10 -19.63 -35.80 61.93
C ALA A 10 -20.03 -36.15 60.48
N PHE A 11 -21.07 -36.97 60.28
CA PHE A 11 -21.49 -37.42 58.95
C PHE A 11 -22.22 -36.34 58.14
N ALA A 12 -23.06 -35.54 58.79
CA ALA A 12 -23.79 -34.46 58.12
C ALA A 12 -22.86 -33.34 57.64
N SER A 13 -21.81 -33.04 58.41
CA SER A 13 -20.83 -31.99 58.06
C SER A 13 -19.93 -32.40 56.88
N PHE A 14 -19.56 -33.69 56.77
CA PHE A 14 -18.75 -34.19 55.65
C PHE A 14 -19.53 -34.23 54.31
N VAL A 15 -20.82 -34.58 54.36
CA VAL A 15 -21.70 -34.61 53.18
C VAL A 15 -21.99 -33.19 52.69
N ALA A 16 -22.26 -32.24 53.59
CA ALA A 16 -22.47 -30.84 53.25
C ALA A 16 -21.24 -30.17 52.63
N VAL A 17 -20.04 -30.41 53.18
CA VAL A 17 -18.77 -29.90 52.63
C VAL A 17 -18.46 -30.54 51.26
N SER A 18 -18.71 -31.84 51.09
CA SER A 18 -18.52 -32.52 49.80
C SER A 18 -19.47 -32.00 48.72
N ILE A 19 -20.73 -31.70 49.06
CA ILE A 19 -21.71 -31.10 48.13
C ILE A 19 -21.30 -29.68 47.73
N VAL A 20 -20.84 -28.85 48.67
CA VAL A 20 -20.39 -27.47 48.41
C VAL A 20 -19.11 -27.45 47.56
N VAL A 21 -18.12 -28.29 47.86
CA VAL A 21 -16.87 -28.42 47.08
C VAL A 21 -17.14 -28.97 45.67
N PHE A 22 -18.09 -29.89 45.53
CA PHE A 22 -18.50 -30.41 44.22
C PHE A 22 -19.24 -29.36 43.39
N ARG A 23 -20.04 -28.49 44.03
CA ARG A 23 -20.74 -27.36 43.41
C ARG A 23 -19.75 -26.28 42.94
N GLU A 24 -18.75 -25.94 43.77
CA GLU A 24 -17.63 -25.04 43.45
C GLU A 24 -16.79 -25.52 42.25
N LYS A 25 -16.42 -26.81 42.22
CA LYS A 25 -15.66 -27.40 41.10
C LYS A 25 -16.47 -27.45 39.81
N LYS A 26 -17.78 -27.74 39.87
CA LYS A 26 -18.68 -27.64 38.70
C LYS A 26 -18.84 -26.19 38.23
N MET A 27 -18.99 -25.23 39.13
CA MET A 27 -19.15 -23.80 38.79
C MET A 27 -17.89 -23.21 38.16
N LYS A 28 -16.69 -23.56 38.68
CA LYS A 28 -15.40 -23.19 38.07
C LYS A 28 -15.17 -23.87 36.72
N ARG A 29 -15.60 -25.14 36.54
CA ARG A 29 -15.55 -25.85 35.24
C ARG A 29 -16.51 -25.27 34.21
N ILE A 30 -17.70 -24.85 34.63
CA ILE A 30 -18.69 -24.17 33.78
C ILE A 30 -18.20 -22.76 33.40
N LEU A 31 -17.60 -22.02 34.34
CA LEU A 31 -16.98 -20.72 34.05
C LEU A 31 -15.83 -20.82 33.06
N VAL A 32 -14.94 -21.81 33.21
CA VAL A 32 -13.85 -22.07 32.25
C VAL A 32 -14.39 -22.51 30.89
N ALA A 33 -15.45 -23.33 30.84
CA ALA A 33 -16.08 -23.73 29.58
C ALA A 33 -16.79 -22.57 28.87
N SER A 34 -17.43 -21.65 29.60
CA SER A 34 -17.99 -20.41 29.04
C SER A 34 -16.91 -19.44 28.56
N LEU A 35 -15.74 -19.39 29.22
CA LEU A 35 -14.62 -18.56 28.80
C LEU A 35 -13.96 -19.08 27.51
N ILE A 36 -13.90 -20.40 27.33
CA ILE A 36 -13.36 -21.04 26.11
C ILE A 36 -14.34 -20.92 24.94
N ALA A 37 -15.66 -21.00 25.19
CA ALA A 37 -16.68 -20.78 24.14
C ALA A 37 -16.73 -19.33 23.63
N ALA A 38 -16.31 -18.35 24.44
CA ALA A 38 -16.21 -16.95 24.03
C ALA A 38 -14.98 -16.65 23.14
N CYS A 39 -13.96 -17.51 23.14
CA CYS A 39 -12.78 -17.38 22.27
C CYS A 39 -12.96 -18.04 20.90
N SER A 40 -14.07 -18.74 20.65
CA SER A 40 -14.34 -19.42 19.37
C SER A 40 -14.90 -18.51 18.30
N LEU A 41 -15.17 -17.24 18.60
CA LEU A 41 -15.36 -16.20 17.58
C LEU A 41 -13.97 -15.79 17.07
N VAL A 42 -13.29 -16.73 16.42
CA VAL A 42 -12.30 -16.36 15.41
C VAL A 42 -13.10 -15.58 14.38
N SER A 43 -13.01 -14.26 14.45
CA SER A 43 -13.54 -13.37 13.43
C SER A 43 -12.94 -13.85 12.11
N HIS A 44 -13.71 -14.62 11.34
CA HIS A 44 -13.47 -14.73 9.91
C HIS A 44 -13.75 -13.32 9.41
N ALA A 45 -12.68 -12.55 9.26
CA ALA A 45 -12.78 -11.19 8.78
C ALA A 45 -13.49 -11.25 7.43
N ALA A 46 -14.70 -10.68 7.39
CA ALA A 46 -15.58 -10.87 6.25
C ALA A 46 -14.95 -10.23 5.02
N ALA A 47 -15.14 -10.82 3.84
CA ALA A 47 -14.75 -10.14 2.62
C ALA A 47 -15.56 -8.83 2.51
N PRO A 48 -14.95 -7.73 2.03
CA PRO A 48 -15.64 -6.47 1.87
C PRO A 48 -16.75 -6.58 0.83
N SER A 49 -17.88 -5.95 1.13
CA SER A 49 -19.01 -5.79 0.24
C SER A 49 -18.67 -4.89 -0.95
N GLN A 50 -19.30 -5.17 -2.09
CA GLN A 50 -19.15 -4.38 -3.30
C GLN A 50 -19.43 -2.88 -3.06
N GLN A 51 -20.46 -2.57 -2.28
CA GLN A 51 -20.84 -1.20 -1.95
C GLN A 51 -19.75 -0.46 -1.18
N SER A 52 -19.08 -1.13 -0.24
CA SER A 52 -18.01 -0.54 0.56
C SER A 52 -16.78 -0.27 -0.31
N ILE A 53 -16.41 -1.22 -1.16
CA ILE A 53 -15.30 -1.02 -2.11
C ILE A 53 -15.62 0.14 -3.06
N GLU A 54 -16.81 0.18 -3.65
CA GLU A 54 -17.21 1.26 -4.55
C GLU A 54 -17.18 2.63 -3.86
N LEU A 55 -17.68 2.72 -2.62
CA LEU A 55 -17.59 3.94 -1.82
C LEU A 55 -16.14 4.35 -1.58
N LEU A 56 -15.27 3.41 -1.20
CA LEU A 56 -13.84 3.67 -0.99
C LEU A 56 -13.18 4.19 -2.29
N LEU A 57 -13.41 3.53 -3.43
CA LEU A 57 -12.84 3.92 -4.72
C LEU A 57 -13.28 5.34 -5.14
N ASN A 58 -14.52 5.70 -4.84
CA ASN A 58 -15.04 7.05 -5.07
C ASN A 58 -14.36 8.08 -4.16
N LEU A 59 -14.20 7.76 -2.86
CA LEU A 59 -13.55 8.65 -1.89
C LEU A 59 -12.09 8.95 -2.25
N VAL A 60 -11.35 7.94 -2.73
CA VAL A 60 -9.96 8.11 -3.17
C VAL A 60 -9.85 8.65 -4.61
N GLN A 61 -10.97 8.89 -5.29
CA GLN A 61 -11.06 9.49 -6.63
C GLN A 61 -10.26 8.71 -7.70
N VAL A 62 -10.39 7.37 -7.74
CA VAL A 62 -9.68 6.52 -8.72
C VAL A 62 -9.94 6.95 -10.17
N GLU A 63 -11.18 7.29 -10.51
CA GLU A 63 -11.55 7.75 -11.86
C GLU A 63 -10.76 9.00 -12.28
N LYS A 64 -10.72 10.01 -11.40
CA LYS A 64 -9.94 11.23 -11.63
C LYS A 64 -8.45 10.94 -11.76
N MET A 65 -7.93 9.97 -11.00
CA MET A 65 -6.55 9.55 -11.13
C MET A 65 -6.28 8.95 -12.51
N MET A 66 -7.17 8.09 -13.01
CA MET A 66 -7.06 7.51 -14.36
C MET A 66 -7.17 8.58 -15.46
N ASP A 67 -8.07 9.54 -15.30
CA ASP A 67 -8.19 10.67 -16.23
C ASP A 67 -6.93 11.53 -16.25
N SER A 68 -6.23 11.66 -15.12
CA SER A 68 -4.97 12.40 -15.04
C SER A 68 -3.78 11.67 -15.70
N VAL A 69 -3.82 10.34 -15.75
CA VAL A 69 -2.74 9.50 -16.32
C VAL A 69 -2.79 9.49 -17.85
N ARG A 70 -3.98 9.49 -18.45
CA ARG A 70 -4.15 9.44 -19.91
C ARG A 70 -3.37 10.53 -20.67
N PRO A 71 -3.47 11.83 -20.34
CA PRO A 71 -2.70 12.86 -21.03
C PRO A 71 -1.19 12.75 -20.77
N GLN A 72 -0.77 12.19 -19.63
CA GLN A 72 0.65 11.95 -19.36
C GLN A 72 1.22 10.88 -20.28
N ILE A 73 0.49 9.78 -20.49
CA ILE A 73 0.87 8.73 -21.45
C ILE A 73 0.93 9.30 -22.87
N GLN A 74 -0.07 10.07 -23.29
CA GLN A 74 -0.06 10.74 -24.59
C GLN A 74 1.16 11.65 -24.77
N GLY A 75 1.49 12.43 -23.74
CA GLY A 75 2.69 13.28 -23.73
C GLY A 75 3.98 12.47 -23.86
N LEU A 76 4.08 11.35 -23.13
CA LEU A 76 5.24 10.45 -23.22
C LEU A 76 5.37 9.84 -24.63
N MET A 77 4.26 9.42 -25.23
CA MET A 77 4.24 8.92 -26.62
C MET A 77 4.71 9.98 -27.60
N LYS A 78 4.20 11.22 -27.49
CA LYS A 78 4.64 12.35 -28.32
C LYS A 78 6.13 12.62 -28.17
N SER A 79 6.62 12.70 -26.94
CA SER A 79 8.05 12.93 -26.67
C SER A 79 8.94 11.81 -27.24
N SER A 80 8.50 10.55 -27.13
CA SER A 80 9.22 9.41 -27.72
C SER A 80 9.30 9.50 -29.25
N MET A 81 8.22 9.93 -29.91
CA MET A 81 8.23 10.15 -31.36
C MET A 81 9.14 11.32 -31.76
N GLU A 82 9.13 12.43 -31.02
CA GLU A 82 10.04 13.57 -31.26
C GLU A 82 11.51 13.15 -31.16
N GLN A 83 11.84 12.29 -30.18
CA GLN A 83 13.17 11.70 -30.05
C GLN A 83 13.52 10.78 -31.23
N ALA A 84 12.58 9.95 -31.69
CA ALA A 84 12.77 9.06 -32.84
C ALA A 84 13.03 9.82 -34.15
N LEU A 85 12.49 11.04 -34.28
CA LEU A 85 12.78 11.93 -35.41
C LEU A 85 14.18 12.56 -35.35
N ALA A 86 14.96 12.30 -34.29
CA ALA A 86 16.32 12.80 -34.08
C ALA A 86 16.43 14.33 -34.27
N GLY A 87 15.43 15.07 -33.80
CA GLY A 87 15.38 16.54 -33.91
C GLY A 87 14.97 17.07 -35.28
N LYS A 88 14.62 16.21 -36.24
CA LYS A 88 14.01 16.65 -37.50
C LYS A 88 12.57 17.07 -37.22
N LYS A 89 12.20 18.27 -37.68
CA LYS A 89 10.81 18.72 -37.65
C LYS A 89 10.04 17.97 -38.74
N PRO A 90 8.94 17.28 -38.40
CA PRO A 90 8.09 16.66 -39.39
C PRO A 90 7.44 17.74 -40.27
N THR A 91 7.21 17.42 -41.53
CA THR A 91 6.33 18.17 -42.41
C THR A 91 4.90 18.18 -41.86
N ALA A 92 4.04 19.06 -42.38
CA ALA A 92 2.64 19.11 -41.96
C ALA A 92 1.91 17.76 -42.20
N GLU A 93 2.24 17.04 -43.28
CA GLU A 93 1.64 15.73 -43.56
C GLU A 93 2.16 14.63 -42.65
N GLU A 94 3.45 14.63 -42.33
CA GLU A 94 4.02 13.70 -41.33
C GLU A 94 3.43 13.96 -39.94
N GLN A 95 3.27 15.24 -39.55
CA GLN A 95 2.66 15.59 -38.27
C GLN A 95 1.22 15.05 -38.17
N LYS A 96 0.41 15.17 -39.24
CA LYS A 96 -0.93 14.58 -39.28
C LYS A 96 -0.91 13.06 -39.10
N VAL A 97 0.08 12.36 -39.65
CA VAL A 97 0.23 10.90 -39.46
C VAL A 97 0.53 10.58 -38.00
N LEU A 98 1.45 11.32 -37.37
CA LEU A 98 1.82 11.15 -35.96
C LEU A 98 0.64 11.44 -35.03
N ASP A 99 -0.12 12.51 -35.29
CA ASP A 99 -1.30 12.86 -34.49
C ASP A 99 -2.39 11.79 -34.61
N ARG A 100 -2.62 11.25 -35.81
CA ARG A 100 -3.56 10.12 -36.01
C ARG A 100 -3.11 8.88 -35.24
N TYR A 101 -1.81 8.59 -35.21
CA TYR A 101 -1.27 7.47 -34.45
C TYR A 101 -1.54 7.64 -32.94
N VAL A 102 -1.23 8.81 -32.36
CA VAL A 102 -1.48 9.10 -30.94
C VAL A 102 -2.97 9.01 -30.60
N ALA A 103 -3.83 9.54 -31.47
CA ALA A 103 -5.28 9.47 -31.30
C ALA A 103 -5.76 8.01 -31.30
N ARG A 104 -5.33 7.20 -32.28
CA ARG A 104 -5.72 5.78 -32.35
C ARG A 104 -5.18 4.98 -31.17
N SER A 105 -3.95 5.23 -30.72
CA SER A 105 -3.42 4.57 -29.53
C SER A 105 -4.20 4.91 -28.26
N SER A 106 -4.64 6.17 -28.14
CA SER A 106 -5.49 6.60 -27.02
C SER A 106 -6.87 5.96 -27.05
N GLU A 107 -7.43 5.82 -28.24
CA GLU A 107 -8.70 5.12 -28.46
C GLU A 107 -8.59 3.64 -28.07
N ILE A 108 -7.58 2.92 -28.57
CA ILE A 108 -7.31 1.51 -28.20
C ILE A 108 -7.16 1.36 -26.69
N MET A 109 -6.48 2.30 -26.03
CA MET A 109 -6.34 2.30 -24.58
C MET A 109 -7.70 2.44 -23.88
N GLY A 110 -8.57 3.32 -24.37
CA GLY A 110 -9.93 3.47 -23.85
C GLY A 110 -10.83 2.26 -24.12
N GLU A 111 -10.71 1.65 -25.30
CA GLU A 111 -11.40 0.40 -25.67
C GLU A 111 -10.97 -0.77 -24.76
N THR A 112 -9.70 -0.80 -24.35
CA THR A 112 -9.13 -1.87 -23.52
C THR A 112 -9.38 -1.65 -22.03
N LEU A 113 -9.10 -0.45 -21.52
CA LEU A 113 -9.21 -0.09 -20.11
C LEU A 113 -10.56 0.55 -19.82
N THR A 114 -11.63 -0.20 -20.07
CA THR A 114 -12.99 0.32 -19.86
C THR A 114 -13.27 0.54 -18.37
N PRO A 115 -14.17 1.49 -18.02
CA PRO A 115 -14.58 1.70 -16.63
C PRO A 115 -15.08 0.42 -15.94
N GLU A 116 -15.80 -0.44 -16.67
CA GLU A 116 -16.35 -1.70 -16.16
C GLU A 116 -15.24 -2.70 -15.85
N LEU A 117 -14.24 -2.83 -16.73
CA LEU A 117 -13.08 -3.69 -16.48
C LEU A 117 -12.31 -3.21 -15.25
N MET A 118 -12.05 -1.92 -15.17
CA MET A 118 -11.33 -1.33 -14.04
C MET A 118 -12.09 -1.52 -12.72
N LYS A 119 -13.41 -1.31 -12.73
CA LYS A 119 -14.28 -1.58 -11.58
C LYS A 119 -14.21 -3.05 -11.16
N SER A 120 -14.36 -3.97 -12.12
CA SER A 120 -14.32 -5.42 -11.86
C SER A 120 -12.99 -5.87 -11.23
N ILE A 121 -11.87 -5.40 -11.79
CA ILE A 121 -10.52 -5.70 -11.25
C ILE A 121 -10.39 -5.17 -9.82
N ASN A 122 -10.80 -3.93 -9.56
CA ASN A 122 -10.72 -3.37 -8.20
C ASN A 122 -11.59 -4.18 -7.22
N LEU A 123 -12.83 -4.49 -7.58
CA LEU A 123 -13.69 -5.32 -6.73
C LEU A 123 -13.01 -6.66 -6.38
N GLN A 124 -12.48 -7.35 -7.39
CA GLN A 124 -11.79 -8.62 -7.20
C GLN A 124 -10.56 -8.49 -6.28
N LEU A 125 -9.71 -7.48 -6.50
CA LEU A 125 -8.49 -7.30 -5.73
C LEU A 125 -8.80 -6.88 -4.30
N TYR A 126 -9.72 -5.94 -4.08
CA TYR A 126 -10.08 -5.51 -2.74
C TYR A 126 -10.75 -6.64 -1.95
N SER A 127 -11.67 -7.39 -2.54
CA SER A 127 -12.27 -8.57 -1.89
C SER A 127 -11.27 -9.69 -1.60
N LYS A 128 -10.14 -9.74 -2.31
CA LYS A 128 -9.10 -10.75 -2.10
C LYS A 128 -8.10 -10.36 -1.00
N TYR A 129 -7.77 -9.08 -0.90
CA TYR A 129 -6.64 -8.61 -0.06
C TYR A 129 -7.05 -7.88 1.20
N PHE A 130 -8.30 -7.40 1.27
CA PHE A 130 -8.79 -6.67 2.43
C PHE A 130 -9.99 -7.36 3.05
N THR A 131 -10.23 -7.05 4.32
CA THR A 131 -11.44 -7.41 5.04
C THR A 131 -12.43 -6.25 5.02
N GLN A 132 -13.69 -6.51 5.36
CA GLN A 132 -14.73 -5.49 5.49
C GLN A 132 -14.33 -4.45 6.54
N GLU A 133 -13.79 -4.89 7.68
CA GLU A 133 -13.34 -3.99 8.76
C GLU A 133 -12.21 -3.07 8.32
N GLU A 134 -11.26 -3.56 7.52
CA GLU A 134 -10.17 -2.75 6.97
C GLU A 134 -10.69 -1.72 5.98
N VAL A 135 -11.58 -2.14 5.07
CA VAL A 135 -12.23 -1.23 4.10
C VAL A 135 -13.05 -0.17 4.83
N ASP A 136 -13.80 -0.52 5.87
CA ASP A 136 -14.56 0.42 6.69
C ASP A 136 -13.64 1.43 7.39
N GLY A 137 -12.51 0.98 7.92
CA GLY A 137 -11.49 1.86 8.50
C GLY A 137 -10.92 2.84 7.47
N MET A 138 -10.65 2.38 6.24
CA MET A 138 -10.20 3.24 5.15
C MET A 138 -11.29 4.25 4.76
N ILE A 139 -12.54 3.83 4.63
CA ILE A 139 -13.68 4.71 4.34
C ILE A 139 -13.80 5.80 5.41
N ALA A 140 -13.80 5.42 6.69
CA ALA A 140 -13.90 6.36 7.80
C ALA A 140 -12.78 7.40 7.77
N PHE A 141 -11.54 6.97 7.48
CA PHE A 141 -10.42 7.88 7.33
C PHE A 141 -10.60 8.82 6.14
N TYR A 142 -10.89 8.29 4.94
CA TYR A 142 -11.01 9.11 3.73
C TYR A 142 -12.25 10.01 3.73
N GLN A 143 -13.30 9.70 4.51
CA GLN A 143 -14.43 10.61 4.75
C GLN A 143 -14.08 11.78 5.68
N SER A 144 -13.07 11.62 6.54
CA SER A 144 -12.67 12.69 7.47
C SER A 144 -12.10 13.92 6.73
N PRO A 145 -12.18 15.12 7.32
CA PRO A 145 -11.54 16.31 6.75
C PRO A 145 -10.04 16.13 6.49
N THR A 146 -9.36 15.39 7.34
CA THR A 146 -7.93 15.07 7.19
C THR A 146 -7.67 14.13 6.03
N GLY A 147 -8.47 13.07 5.87
CA GLY A 147 -8.36 12.13 4.75
C GLY A 147 -8.65 12.80 3.40
N GLN A 148 -9.69 13.63 3.32
CA GLN A 148 -9.97 14.44 2.12
C GLN A 148 -8.84 15.43 1.83
N SER A 149 -8.29 16.09 2.85
CA SER A 149 -7.12 16.96 2.67
C SER A 149 -5.89 16.18 2.19
N MET A 150 -5.72 14.92 2.60
CA MET A 150 -4.62 14.07 2.12
C MET A 150 -4.78 13.78 0.63
N ILE A 151 -5.95 13.30 0.19
CA ILE A 151 -6.21 13.03 -1.24
C ILE A 151 -5.98 14.27 -2.10
N ALA A 152 -6.39 15.45 -1.63
CA ALA A 152 -6.20 16.71 -2.36
C ALA A 152 -4.73 17.16 -2.47
N LYS A 153 -3.94 16.95 -1.40
CA LYS A 153 -2.57 17.50 -1.30
C LYS A 153 -1.48 16.53 -1.73
N MET A 154 -1.71 15.22 -1.68
CA MET A 154 -0.70 14.23 -2.06
C MET A 154 -0.14 14.42 -3.48
N PRO A 155 -0.95 14.73 -4.52
CA PRO A 155 -0.42 15.05 -5.84
C PRO A 155 0.52 16.26 -5.84
N GLN A 156 0.21 17.29 -5.05
CA GLN A 156 1.03 18.50 -4.93
C GLN A 156 2.35 18.20 -4.21
N VAL A 157 2.34 17.34 -3.19
CA VAL A 157 3.56 16.88 -2.52
C VAL A 157 4.46 16.15 -3.52
N MET A 158 3.92 15.21 -4.28
CA MET A 158 4.68 14.50 -5.31
C MET A 158 5.25 15.45 -6.37
N GLN A 159 4.45 16.40 -6.86
CA GLN A 159 4.92 17.44 -7.79
C GLN A 159 6.03 18.30 -7.19
N GLY A 160 5.89 18.71 -5.92
CA GLY A 160 6.89 19.48 -5.20
C GLY A 160 8.22 18.75 -5.07
N VAL A 161 8.19 17.45 -4.76
CA VAL A 161 9.39 16.61 -4.71
C VAL A 161 10.08 16.55 -6.08
N MET A 162 9.32 16.32 -7.16
CA MET A 162 9.89 16.29 -8.51
C MET A 162 10.47 17.65 -8.92
N ALA A 163 9.81 18.75 -8.58
CA ALA A 163 10.28 20.10 -8.87
C ALA A 163 11.54 20.49 -8.07
N ALA A 164 11.71 19.95 -6.86
CA ALA A 164 12.88 20.19 -6.02
C ALA A 164 14.11 19.35 -6.45
N MET A 165 13.90 18.24 -7.17
CA MET A 165 14.95 17.29 -7.54
C MET A 165 16.14 17.92 -8.29
N PRO A 166 15.95 18.80 -9.31
CA PRO A 166 17.08 19.39 -10.04
C PRO A 166 18.02 20.21 -9.16
N ALA A 167 17.49 20.94 -8.17
CA ALA A 167 18.29 21.72 -7.23
C ALA A 167 19.16 20.83 -6.33
N LEU A 168 18.67 19.63 -6.00
CA LEU A 168 19.41 18.63 -5.24
C LEU A 168 20.49 17.94 -6.09
N LEU A 169 20.19 17.66 -7.36
CA LEU A 169 21.10 16.94 -8.26
C LEU A 169 22.22 17.84 -8.83
N SER A 170 21.99 19.14 -9.00
CA SER A 170 22.97 20.04 -9.61
C SER A 170 24.32 20.09 -8.86
N PRO A 171 24.37 20.24 -7.52
CA PRO A 171 25.62 20.19 -6.77
C PRO A 171 26.31 18.82 -6.82
N MET A 172 25.54 17.74 -6.93
CA MET A 172 26.09 16.37 -7.08
C MET A 172 26.81 16.22 -8.41
N MET A 173 26.21 16.67 -9.51
CA MET A 173 26.81 16.63 -10.85
C MET A 173 28.11 17.45 -10.90
N GLU A 174 28.14 18.61 -10.24
CA GLU A 174 29.35 19.43 -10.17
C GLU A 174 30.47 18.73 -9.40
N LYS A 175 30.17 18.10 -8.26
CA LYS A 175 31.14 17.28 -7.52
C LYS A 175 31.67 16.11 -8.34
N MET A 176 30.81 15.46 -9.12
CA MET A 176 31.22 14.37 -10.02
C MET A 176 32.15 14.89 -11.14
N ARG A 177 31.89 16.08 -11.69
CA ARG A 177 32.76 16.75 -12.66
C ARG A 177 34.15 17.00 -12.07
N MET A 178 34.21 17.61 -10.89
CA MET A 178 35.48 17.89 -10.19
C MET A 178 36.26 16.60 -9.88
N ALA A 179 35.59 15.54 -9.42
CA ALA A 179 36.22 14.26 -9.15
C ALA A 179 36.81 13.62 -10.43
N SER A 180 36.11 13.75 -11.56
CA SER A 180 36.58 13.25 -12.86
C SER A 180 37.80 14.02 -13.36
N GLU A 181 37.83 15.34 -13.17
CA GLU A 181 38.99 16.17 -13.50
C GLU A 181 40.21 15.83 -12.65
N GLN A 182 40.00 15.61 -11.35
CA GLN A 182 41.07 15.20 -10.44
C GLN A 182 41.66 13.86 -10.87
N LEU A 183 40.82 12.86 -11.16
CA LEU A 183 41.27 11.56 -11.67
C LEU A 183 42.11 11.71 -12.95
N ALA A 184 41.65 12.53 -13.91
CA ALA A 184 42.38 12.76 -15.15
C ALA A 184 43.76 13.40 -14.90
N ASN A 185 43.84 14.34 -13.96
CA ASN A 185 45.10 14.99 -13.58
C ASN A 185 46.07 14.01 -12.90
N ASP A 186 45.58 13.17 -11.99
CA ASP A 186 46.39 12.17 -11.29
C ASP A 186 46.97 11.13 -12.25
N LEU A 187 46.15 10.65 -13.21
CA LEU A 187 46.61 9.73 -14.26
C LEU A 187 47.69 10.37 -15.15
N ARG A 188 47.53 11.64 -15.55
CA ARG A 188 48.55 12.38 -16.31
C ARG A 188 49.84 12.57 -15.53
N ALA A 189 49.77 12.80 -14.22
CA ALA A 189 50.93 12.95 -13.36
C ALA A 189 51.74 11.64 -13.25
N LEU A 190 51.06 10.49 -13.18
CA LEU A 190 51.70 9.17 -13.20
C LEU A 190 52.42 8.89 -14.51
N GLN A 191 51.84 9.28 -15.66
CA GLN A 191 52.46 9.12 -16.98
C GLN A 191 53.70 10.02 -17.19
N LYS A 192 53.77 11.16 -16.48
CA LYS A 192 54.89 12.11 -16.58
C LYS A 192 56.07 11.79 -15.65
N LYS A 193 55.90 10.92 -14.64
CA LYS A 193 57.05 10.42 -13.88
C LYS A 193 57.83 9.45 -14.78
N PRO A 194 59.09 9.76 -15.18
CA PRO A 194 59.90 8.78 -15.87
C PRO A 194 60.03 7.59 -14.94
N GLY A 195 59.82 6.38 -15.47
CA GLY A 195 60.04 5.16 -14.72
C GLY A 195 61.39 5.26 -14.01
N LYS A 196 61.39 5.24 -12.67
CA LYS A 196 62.59 4.82 -11.96
C LYS A 196 62.81 3.39 -12.42
N ALA A 197 63.62 3.24 -13.47
CA ALA A 197 64.20 1.98 -13.86
C ALA A 197 64.79 1.37 -12.59
N GLY A 198 64.21 0.25 -12.18
CA GLY A 198 64.82 -0.60 -11.17
C GLY A 198 66.19 -1.01 -11.69
N ASN A 199 67.19 -0.74 -10.86
CA ASN A 199 68.52 -1.31 -10.95
C ASN A 199 68.50 -2.74 -10.43
#